data_AF-A0A946EDG3-F1
#
_entry.id   AF-A0A946EDG3-F1
#
_cell.length_a   1.000
_cell.length_b   1.000
_cell.length_c   1.000
_cell.angle_alpha   90.00
_cell.angle_beta   90.00
_cell.angle_gamma   90.00
#
_symmetry.space_group_name_H-M   'P 1'
#
loop_
_entity.id
_entity.type
_entity.pdbx_description
1 polymer ?
#
loop_
_entity_poly.entity_id
_entity_poly.type
_entity_poly.pdbx_seq_one_letter_code
_entity_poly.pdbx_strand_id
1 'polypeptide(L)'
;MAYLKQIFNITILTLSFWLLPGNVAQSHEVLPSIADITLDRKSINVEIRLTAEAMLAEIDLQTVSDTSGAENEQEYDRLRLLKPDQLEVIFRQYWPELAKKIHIRTADSDNDLLLNLNAIRIDPVGDIDLPRFSYISFTAPRQSFEPIVFSWDKRLGAIILRQQGIENGVTRYLTSGQKSPPISDNLQPPKSGWLVFVEYIPIGFDHILPKGLDHVLFVLGLYFLSLKLSVLLWQITSFTLAHTVTLTAAAFGLVNLPATLIEP
;
A
#
# COMPACT_ATOMS: atom_id res chain seq x y z
N MET A 1 8.39 -37.14 42.56
CA MET A 1 9.55 -37.20 41.63
C MET A 1 9.19 -36.87 40.17
N ALA A 2 7.97 -37.13 39.70
CA ALA A 2 7.52 -36.78 38.34
C ALA A 2 7.34 -35.27 38.09
N TYR A 3 6.80 -34.52 39.07
CA TYR A 3 6.60 -33.07 38.96
C TYR A 3 7.89 -32.26 38.78
N LEU A 4 9.01 -32.72 39.36
CA LEU A 4 10.30 -32.03 39.27
C LEU A 4 10.93 -32.12 37.86
N LYS A 5 10.70 -33.24 37.16
CA LYS A 5 11.13 -33.42 35.75
C LYS A 5 10.33 -32.55 34.78
N GLN A 6 9.04 -32.33 35.06
CA GLN A 6 8.18 -31.52 34.20
C GLN A 6 8.52 -30.02 34.32
N ILE A 7 8.82 -29.54 35.53
CA ILE A 7 9.29 -28.16 35.75
C ILE A 7 10.66 -27.96 35.07
N PHE A 8 11.60 -28.91 35.24
CA PHE A 8 12.92 -28.85 34.62
C PHE A 8 12.87 -28.80 33.08
N ASN A 9 11.98 -29.57 32.45
CA ASN A 9 11.80 -29.56 30.99
C ASN A 9 11.17 -28.25 30.48
N ILE A 10 10.25 -27.64 31.24
CA ILE A 10 9.65 -26.35 30.87
C ILE A 10 10.67 -25.20 31.04
N THR A 11 11.55 -25.28 32.03
CA THR A 11 12.64 -24.29 32.21
C THR A 11 13.68 -24.40 31.09
N ILE A 12 14.02 -25.61 30.60
CA ILE A 12 14.94 -25.78 29.47
C ILE A 12 14.30 -25.30 28.16
N LEU A 13 13.01 -25.53 27.93
CA LEU A 13 12.33 -25.08 26.70
C LEU A 13 12.24 -23.54 26.62
N THR A 14 12.06 -22.88 27.76
CA THR A 14 12.01 -21.40 27.85
C THR A 14 13.40 -20.76 27.78
N LEU A 15 14.45 -21.42 28.29
CA LEU A 15 15.82 -20.95 28.17
C LEU A 15 16.41 -21.15 26.76
N SER A 16 15.97 -22.20 26.04
CA SER A 16 16.44 -22.51 24.69
C SER A 16 15.94 -21.50 23.64
N PHE A 17 14.81 -20.82 23.90
CA PHE A 17 14.27 -19.79 23.01
C PHE A 17 15.07 -18.49 23.07
N TRP A 18 15.83 -18.26 24.14
CA TRP A 18 16.62 -17.04 24.35
C TRP A 18 18.08 -17.12 23.87
N LEU A 19 18.54 -18.28 23.38
CA LEU A 19 19.92 -18.52 22.96
C LEU A 19 20.10 -18.64 21.44
N LEU A 20 19.04 -18.43 20.66
CA LEU A 20 19.19 -18.26 19.22
C LEU A 20 19.77 -16.86 18.97
N PRO A 21 20.89 -16.72 18.25
CA PRO A 21 21.30 -15.42 17.73
C PRO A 21 20.17 -14.92 16.83
N GLY A 22 19.38 -13.99 17.35
CA GLY A 22 18.45 -13.22 16.53
C GLY A 22 19.30 -12.38 15.60
N ASN A 23 19.50 -12.85 14.37
CA ASN A 23 19.67 -11.90 13.29
C ASN A 23 18.43 -11.02 13.36
N VAL A 24 18.63 -9.76 13.73
CA VAL A 24 17.59 -8.74 13.59
C VAL A 24 17.39 -8.64 12.08
N ALA A 25 16.47 -9.43 11.56
CA ALA A 25 15.94 -9.23 10.23
C ALA A 25 15.25 -7.87 10.31
N GLN A 26 15.87 -6.85 9.71
CA GLN A 26 15.15 -5.62 9.44
C GLN A 26 14.12 -5.98 8.38
N SER A 27 12.84 -5.75 8.65
CA SER A 27 11.72 -5.98 7.74
C SER A 27 11.20 -4.63 7.27
N HIS A 28 11.09 -4.42 5.97
CA HIS A 28 10.49 -3.19 5.41
C HIS A 28 9.21 -3.54 4.65
N GLU A 29 8.07 -3.14 5.19
CA GLU A 29 6.79 -3.40 4.54
C GLU A 29 6.68 -2.68 3.19
N VAL A 30 6.26 -3.42 2.16
CA VAL A 30 6.00 -2.87 0.83
C VAL A 30 4.62 -2.23 0.81
N LEU A 31 4.60 -0.90 0.96
CA LEU A 31 3.38 -0.11 0.83
C LEU A 31 3.04 0.14 -0.64
N PRO A 32 1.73 0.15 -1.00
CA PRO A 32 1.32 0.42 -2.37
C PRO A 32 1.65 1.87 -2.76
N SER A 33 2.03 2.05 -4.02
CA SER A 33 2.22 3.39 -4.58
C SER A 33 0.89 4.12 -4.67
N ILE A 34 0.91 5.45 -4.69
CA ILE A 34 -0.29 6.28 -4.88
C ILE A 34 -0.08 7.17 -6.09
N ALA A 35 -0.96 7.09 -7.08
CA ALA A 35 -1.01 8.00 -8.21
C ALA A 35 -2.18 8.97 -8.07
N ASP A 36 -1.87 10.26 -8.01
CA ASP A 36 -2.83 11.34 -8.09
C ASP A 36 -2.85 11.90 -9.53
N ILE A 37 -4.01 11.80 -10.19
CA ILE A 37 -4.20 12.27 -11.56
C ILE A 37 -5.15 13.48 -11.55
N THR A 38 -4.71 14.57 -12.19
CA THR A 38 -5.53 15.75 -12.45
C THR A 38 -5.66 15.96 -13.96
N LEU A 39 -6.89 16.08 -14.43
CA LEU A 39 -7.19 16.34 -15.84
C LEU A 39 -7.39 17.85 -16.04
N ASP A 40 -6.41 18.52 -16.66
CA ASP A 40 -6.54 19.92 -17.07
C ASP A 40 -7.06 20.03 -18.51
N ARG A 41 -7.29 21.25 -19.00
CA ARG A 41 -7.77 21.50 -20.37
C ARG A 41 -6.81 21.07 -21.48
N LYS A 42 -5.50 21.07 -21.22
CA LYS A 42 -4.45 20.83 -22.24
C LYS A 42 -3.43 19.78 -21.82
N SER A 43 -3.47 19.34 -20.57
CA SER A 43 -2.51 18.41 -20.00
C SER A 43 -3.19 17.49 -19.00
N ILE A 44 -2.61 16.32 -18.84
CA ILE A 44 -2.89 15.39 -17.75
C ILE A 44 -1.68 15.50 -16.82
N ASN A 45 -1.90 15.92 -15.58
CA ASN A 45 -0.86 15.99 -14.57
C ASN A 45 -0.96 14.77 -13.68
N VAL A 46 0.15 14.10 -13.46
CA VAL A 46 0.23 12.92 -12.61
C VAL A 46 1.33 13.12 -11.58
N GLU A 47 1.01 12.91 -10.32
CA GLU A 47 1.98 12.77 -9.24
C GLU A 47 1.92 11.35 -8.69
N ILE A 48 3.06 10.66 -8.65
CA ILE A 48 3.15 9.32 -8.06
C ILE A 48 4.02 9.38 -6.82
N ARG A 49 3.45 8.99 -5.68
CA ARG A 49 4.18 8.66 -4.45
C ARG A 49 4.55 7.18 -4.48
N LEU A 50 5.84 6.87 -4.39
CA LEU A 50 6.38 5.52 -4.46
C LEU A 50 7.68 5.37 -3.66
N THR A 51 8.22 4.15 -3.60
CA THR A 51 9.54 3.86 -3.03
C THR A 51 10.57 3.78 -4.16
N ALA A 52 11.39 4.81 -4.33
CA ALA A 52 12.30 4.92 -5.46
C ALA A 52 13.40 3.85 -5.43
N GLU A 53 13.92 3.57 -4.23
CA GLU A 53 14.96 2.59 -3.96
C GLU A 53 14.53 1.20 -4.42
N ALA A 54 13.29 0.80 -4.12
CA ALA A 54 12.76 -0.51 -4.51
C ALA A 54 12.63 -0.66 -6.03
N MET A 55 12.22 0.41 -6.72
CA MET A 55 12.12 0.42 -8.18
C MET A 55 13.50 0.40 -8.86
N LEU A 56 14.45 1.16 -8.31
CA LEU A 56 15.83 1.23 -8.80
C LEU A 56 16.59 -0.07 -8.57
N ALA A 57 16.32 -0.77 -7.46
CA ALA A 57 16.84 -2.11 -7.19
C ALA A 57 16.14 -3.20 -8.01
N GLU A 58 15.13 -2.86 -8.82
CA GLU A 58 14.35 -3.77 -9.66
C GLU A 58 13.66 -4.92 -8.89
N ILE A 59 13.36 -4.69 -7.61
CA ILE A 59 12.62 -5.65 -6.78
C ILE A 59 11.22 -5.86 -7.37
N ASP A 60 10.80 -7.12 -7.53
CA ASP A 60 9.45 -7.44 -8.00
C ASP A 60 8.42 -7.29 -6.87
N LEU A 61 7.88 -6.08 -6.77
CA LEU A 61 6.90 -5.67 -5.75
C LEU A 61 5.53 -6.37 -5.90
N GLN A 62 5.35 -7.22 -6.92
CA GLN A 62 4.18 -8.10 -6.99
C GLN A 62 4.29 -9.28 -6.02
N THR A 63 5.51 -9.78 -5.81
CA THR A 63 5.76 -11.08 -5.17
C THR A 63 6.24 -10.96 -3.74
N VAL A 64 6.69 -9.78 -3.34
CA VAL A 64 7.22 -9.51 -2.02
C VAL A 64 6.27 -8.61 -1.22
N SER A 65 5.98 -9.00 0.02
CA SER A 65 5.30 -8.15 1.02
C SER A 65 6.30 -7.32 1.82
N ASP A 66 7.57 -7.74 1.79
CA ASP A 66 8.70 -7.16 2.51
C ASP A 66 9.92 -7.19 1.59
N THR A 67 10.72 -6.13 1.56
CA THR A 67 11.95 -6.11 0.73
C THR A 67 13.06 -7.02 1.27
N SER A 68 12.95 -7.50 2.50
CA SER A 68 13.95 -8.37 3.13
C SER A 68 13.94 -9.76 2.50
N GLY A 69 15.12 -10.24 2.09
CA GLY A 69 15.27 -11.47 1.33
C GLY A 69 14.89 -11.38 -0.15
N ALA A 70 14.61 -10.16 -0.66
CA ALA A 70 14.34 -9.97 -2.08
C ALA A 70 15.61 -10.14 -2.95
N GLU A 71 15.39 -10.55 -4.21
CA GLU A 71 16.43 -10.52 -5.25
C GLU A 71 16.81 -9.04 -5.47
N ASN A 72 17.96 -8.62 -4.94
CA ASN A 72 18.52 -7.25 -4.90
C ASN A 72 18.33 -6.41 -3.62
N GLU A 73 18.05 -7.06 -2.47
CA GLU A 73 18.05 -6.40 -1.14
C GLU A 73 19.32 -5.54 -0.89
N GLN A 74 20.50 -6.04 -1.22
CA GLN A 74 21.77 -5.30 -1.01
C GLN A 74 21.81 -3.97 -1.77
N GLU A 75 21.25 -3.93 -2.98
CA GLU A 75 21.20 -2.71 -3.77
C GLU A 75 20.14 -1.75 -3.22
N TYR A 76 19.00 -2.29 -2.77
CA TYR A 76 17.99 -1.51 -2.06
C TYR A 76 18.57 -0.82 -0.81
N ASP A 77 19.28 -1.55 0.04
CA ASP A 77 19.93 -1.01 1.25
C ASP A 77 20.98 0.06 0.90
N ARG A 78 21.77 -0.18 -0.15
CA ARG A 78 22.75 0.82 -0.64
C ARG A 78 22.07 2.11 -1.06
N LEU A 79 20.94 2.02 -1.76
CA LEU A 79 20.17 3.17 -2.24
C LEU A 79 19.51 3.94 -1.08
N ARG A 80 19.06 3.24 -0.04
CA ARG A 80 18.45 3.84 1.17
C ARG A 80 19.40 4.78 1.93
N LEU A 81 20.71 4.51 1.86
CA LEU A 81 21.75 5.34 2.48
C LEU A 81 22.08 6.62 1.69
N LEU A 82 21.58 6.76 0.45
CA LEU A 82 21.88 7.91 -0.39
C LEU A 82 21.11 9.15 0.05
N LYS A 83 21.78 10.31 -0.05
CA LYS A 83 21.13 11.61 0.16
C LYS A 83 20.07 11.85 -0.94
N PRO A 84 19.01 12.65 -0.65
CA PRO A 84 17.96 12.97 -1.62
C PRO A 84 18.51 13.38 -2.99
N ASP A 85 19.44 14.34 -3.02
CA ASP A 85 20.01 14.87 -4.27
C ASP A 85 20.73 13.78 -5.09
N GLN A 86 21.37 12.82 -4.43
CA GLN A 86 22.08 11.72 -5.10
C GLN A 86 21.09 10.72 -5.69
N LEU A 87 20.06 10.36 -4.92
CA LEU A 87 19.03 9.42 -5.38
C LEU A 87 18.19 10.04 -6.49
N GLU A 88 17.96 11.37 -6.46
CA GLU A 88 17.22 12.09 -7.49
C GLU A 88 17.93 12.01 -8.85
N VAL A 89 19.25 12.21 -8.86
CA VAL A 89 20.07 12.10 -10.09
C VAL A 89 19.98 10.71 -10.69
N ILE A 90 20.10 9.67 -9.86
CA ILE A 90 20.01 8.26 -10.30
C ILE A 90 18.60 7.99 -10.84
N PHE A 91 17.57 8.41 -10.11
CA PHE A 91 16.19 8.18 -10.50
C PHE A 91 15.82 8.92 -11.79
N ARG A 92 16.34 10.13 -11.99
CA ARG A 92 16.16 10.89 -13.24
C ARG A 92 16.77 10.18 -14.45
N GLN A 93 17.87 9.46 -14.26
CA GLN A 93 18.46 8.61 -15.30
C GLN A 93 17.63 7.34 -15.57
N TYR A 94 16.97 6.81 -14.53
CA TYR A 94 16.07 5.66 -14.63
C TYR A 94 14.69 6.00 -15.22
N TRP A 95 14.27 7.27 -15.16
CA TRP A 95 12.95 7.73 -15.62
C TRP A 95 12.53 7.19 -17.00
N PRO A 96 13.38 7.18 -18.05
CA PRO A 96 12.98 6.64 -19.36
C PRO A 96 12.57 5.17 -19.33
N GLU A 97 13.16 4.35 -18.45
CA GLU A 97 12.76 2.95 -18.28
C GLU A 97 11.48 2.80 -17.48
N LEU A 98 11.30 3.63 -16.44
CA LEU A 98 10.04 3.67 -15.69
C LEU A 98 8.87 4.17 -16.55
N ALA A 99 9.09 5.20 -17.38
CA ALA A 99 8.06 5.77 -18.24
C ALA A 99 7.50 4.75 -19.23
N LYS A 100 8.31 3.79 -19.70
CA LYS A 100 7.84 2.68 -20.57
C LYS A 100 6.89 1.72 -19.85
N LYS A 101 6.97 1.66 -18.53
CA LYS A 101 6.13 0.82 -17.65
C LYS A 101 4.87 1.54 -17.19
N ILE A 102 4.67 2.80 -17.57
CA ILE A 102 3.48 3.60 -17.23
C ILE A 102 2.71 3.85 -18.52
N HIS A 103 1.45 3.42 -18.54
CA HIS A 103 0.59 3.48 -19.72
C HIS A 103 -0.58 4.42 -19.44
N ILE A 104 -0.64 5.52 -20.19
CA ILE A 104 -1.79 6.42 -20.21
C ILE A 104 -2.28 6.49 -21.65
N ARG A 105 -3.50 6.02 -21.89
CA ARG A 105 -4.11 5.93 -23.23
C ARG A 105 -5.43 6.64 -23.27
N THR A 106 -5.83 7.18 -24.42
CA THR A 106 -7.23 7.57 -24.64
C THR A 106 -8.07 6.31 -24.90
N ALA A 107 -9.35 6.34 -24.58
CA ALA A 107 -10.22 5.16 -24.69
C ALA A 107 -10.26 4.56 -26.12
N ASP A 108 -10.09 5.39 -27.15
CA ASP A 108 -10.19 5.00 -28.57
C ASP A 108 -8.82 4.74 -29.23
N SER A 109 -7.71 4.83 -28.49
CA SER A 109 -6.35 4.63 -29.00
C SER A 109 -5.59 3.62 -28.15
N ASP A 110 -4.83 2.74 -28.82
CA ASP A 110 -3.94 1.79 -28.14
C ASP A 110 -2.51 2.34 -27.94
N ASN A 111 -2.24 3.55 -28.43
CA ASN A 111 -0.96 4.23 -28.28
C ASN A 111 -0.88 4.97 -26.94
N ASP A 112 0.23 4.78 -26.22
CA ASP A 112 0.53 5.52 -25.00
C ASP A 112 0.84 6.99 -25.29
N LEU A 113 0.31 7.87 -24.45
CA LEU A 113 0.65 9.29 -24.46
C LEU A 113 2.09 9.48 -23.99
N LEU A 114 2.79 10.44 -24.61
CA LEU A 114 4.16 10.78 -24.23
C LEU A 114 4.19 11.41 -22.83
N LEU A 115 4.95 10.79 -21.92
CA LEU A 115 5.11 11.25 -20.54
C LEU A 115 6.34 12.17 -20.43
N ASN A 116 6.11 13.40 -19.98
CA ASN A 116 7.15 14.40 -19.79
C ASN A 116 7.41 14.58 -18.30
N LEU A 117 8.60 14.26 -17.84
CA LEU A 117 8.99 14.44 -16.44
C LEU A 117 9.03 15.92 -16.08
N ASN A 118 8.33 16.31 -15.01
CA ASN A 118 8.33 17.67 -14.49
C ASN A 118 9.29 17.80 -13.30
N ALA A 119 9.11 16.96 -12.28
CA ALA A 119 9.86 17.04 -11.03
C ALA A 119 10.03 15.65 -10.39
N ILE A 120 11.11 15.50 -9.63
CA ILE A 120 11.32 14.39 -8.70
C ILE A 120 11.61 15.02 -7.35
N ARG A 121 10.92 14.58 -6.30
CA ARG A 121 11.16 15.00 -4.93
C ARG A 121 11.34 13.75 -4.07
N ILE A 122 12.44 13.71 -3.33
CA ILE A 122 12.76 12.58 -2.47
C ILE A 122 12.75 13.08 -1.02
N ASP A 123 12.04 12.37 -0.15
CA ASP A 123 12.02 12.73 1.27
C ASP A 123 13.44 12.62 1.87
N PRO A 124 13.75 13.31 2.97
CA PRO A 124 15.05 13.19 3.63
C PRO A 124 15.32 11.75 4.08
N VAL A 125 16.60 11.42 4.32
CA VAL A 125 16.97 10.17 4.98
C VAL A 125 16.43 10.23 6.41
N GLY A 126 15.41 9.42 6.70
CA GLY A 126 14.76 9.32 8.00
C GLY A 126 15.13 8.01 8.70
N ASP A 127 14.17 7.43 9.40
CA ASP A 127 14.30 6.10 9.97
C ASP A 127 14.50 5.06 8.86
N ILE A 128 15.56 4.26 8.99
CA ILE A 128 15.87 3.21 8.01
C ILE A 128 14.97 1.99 8.16
N ASP A 129 14.18 1.88 9.23
CA ASP A 129 13.19 0.83 9.41
C ASP A 129 11.85 1.17 8.72
N LEU A 130 11.62 2.45 8.37
CA LEU A 130 10.40 2.89 7.68
C LEU A 130 10.63 3.15 6.19
N PRO A 131 9.70 2.77 5.29
CA PRO A 131 9.79 3.11 3.87
C PRO A 131 9.98 4.62 3.64
N ARG A 132 10.96 4.98 2.80
CA ARG A 132 11.18 6.37 2.39
C ARG A 132 10.44 6.63 1.09
N PHE A 133 9.62 7.68 1.10
CA PHE A 133 8.83 8.02 -0.06
C PHE A 133 9.56 8.97 -1.01
N SER A 134 9.27 8.77 -2.28
CA SER A 134 9.65 9.64 -3.39
C SER A 134 8.40 10.01 -4.19
N TYR A 135 8.42 11.21 -4.75
CA TYR A 135 7.31 11.82 -5.46
C TYR A 135 7.78 12.18 -6.85
N ILE A 136 7.09 11.67 -7.87
CA ILE A 136 7.43 11.92 -9.26
C ILE A 136 6.25 12.60 -9.91
N SER A 137 6.48 13.80 -10.41
CA SER A 137 5.47 14.57 -11.13
C SER A 137 5.81 14.56 -12.62
N PHE A 138 4.85 14.19 -13.45
CA PHE A 138 4.99 14.19 -14.90
C PHE A 138 3.69 14.61 -15.58
N THR A 139 3.78 14.96 -16.85
CA THR A 139 2.66 15.45 -17.65
C THR A 139 2.55 14.72 -18.98
N ALA A 140 1.31 14.47 -19.39
CA ALA A 140 0.99 13.98 -20.72
C ALA A 140 0.13 15.00 -21.47
N PRO A 141 0.30 15.16 -22.80
CA PRO A 141 -0.52 16.07 -23.58
C PRO A 141 -1.97 15.58 -23.62
N ARG A 142 -2.92 16.51 -23.42
CA ARG A 142 -4.34 16.21 -23.55
C ARG A 142 -4.89 16.89 -24.79
N GLN A 143 -5.15 16.10 -25.83
CA GLN A 143 -5.59 16.61 -27.14
C GLN A 143 -7.10 16.81 -27.23
N SER A 144 -7.87 16.00 -26.51
CA SER A 144 -9.33 16.07 -26.46
C SER A 144 -9.86 15.82 -25.04
N PHE A 145 -11.15 16.02 -24.83
CA PHE A 145 -11.84 15.70 -23.58
C PHE A 145 -12.23 14.21 -23.47
N GLU A 146 -11.64 13.35 -24.30
CA GLU A 146 -11.86 11.92 -24.25
C GLU A 146 -11.45 11.33 -22.89
N PRO A 147 -12.15 10.28 -22.42
CA PRO A 147 -11.72 9.53 -21.26
C PRO A 147 -10.34 8.90 -21.47
N ILE A 148 -9.54 8.88 -20.42
CA ILE A 148 -8.24 8.20 -20.41
C ILE A 148 -8.29 6.94 -19.55
N VAL A 149 -7.40 6.00 -19.84
CA VAL A 149 -7.18 4.79 -19.05
C VAL A 149 -5.74 4.77 -18.58
N PHE A 150 -5.55 4.56 -17.28
CA PHE A 150 -4.25 4.39 -16.64
C PHE A 150 -3.99 2.91 -16.40
N SER A 151 -2.77 2.46 -16.66
CA SER A 151 -2.23 1.18 -16.17
C SER A 151 -0.73 1.31 -15.98
N TRP A 152 -0.15 0.42 -15.17
CA TRP A 152 1.29 0.36 -14.99
C TRP A 152 1.78 -1.09 -14.92
N ASP A 153 3.07 -1.32 -15.11
CA ASP A 153 3.61 -2.68 -15.16
C ASP A 153 3.39 -3.44 -13.84
N LYS A 154 3.05 -4.73 -13.95
CA LYS A 154 2.77 -5.61 -12.80
C LYS A 154 3.92 -5.70 -11.79
N ARG A 155 5.18 -5.61 -12.23
CA ARG A 155 6.36 -5.72 -11.36
C ARG A 155 6.54 -4.51 -10.44
N LEU A 156 5.88 -3.39 -10.76
CA LEU A 156 5.88 -2.19 -9.91
C LEU A 156 4.96 -2.35 -8.69
N GLY A 157 4.23 -3.47 -8.60
CA GLY A 157 3.35 -3.79 -7.48
C GLY A 157 1.96 -3.18 -7.64
N ALA A 158 1.28 -2.99 -6.51
CA ALA A 158 -0.04 -2.38 -6.48
C ALA A 158 0.02 -0.85 -6.41
N ILE A 159 -0.97 -0.19 -7.03
CA ILE A 159 -1.10 1.27 -7.01
C ILE A 159 -2.52 1.69 -6.68
N ILE A 160 -2.65 2.67 -5.78
CA ILE A 160 -3.90 3.37 -5.52
C ILE A 160 -3.96 4.56 -6.47
N LEU A 161 -4.86 4.51 -7.44
CA LEU A 161 -5.15 5.61 -8.36
C LEU A 161 -6.25 6.50 -7.78
N ARG A 162 -6.04 7.81 -7.74
CA ARG A 162 -7.01 8.81 -7.30
C ARG A 162 -7.10 9.95 -8.30
N GLN A 163 -8.31 10.28 -8.72
CA GLN A 163 -8.57 11.45 -9.54
C GLN A 163 -8.80 12.67 -8.64
N GLN A 164 -7.96 13.69 -8.80
CA GLN A 164 -8.01 14.93 -8.04
C GLN A 164 -8.76 16.03 -8.79
N GLY A 165 -9.23 17.04 -8.05
CA GLY A 165 -9.87 18.24 -8.62
C GLY A 165 -11.35 18.10 -9.00
N ILE A 166 -11.99 16.96 -8.69
CA ILE A 166 -13.41 16.72 -8.93
C ILE A 166 -14.07 15.98 -7.77
N GLU A 167 -15.33 16.30 -7.49
CA GLU A 167 -16.13 15.58 -6.49
C GLU A 167 -16.43 14.16 -6.99
N ASN A 168 -16.31 13.14 -6.13
CA ASN A 168 -16.50 11.73 -6.51
C ASN A 168 -15.60 11.26 -7.69
N GLY A 169 -14.36 11.77 -7.76
CA GLY A 169 -13.36 11.31 -8.72
C GLY A 169 -13.07 9.81 -8.62
N VAL A 170 -12.54 9.23 -9.70
CA VAL A 170 -12.14 7.82 -9.73
C VAL A 170 -11.14 7.52 -8.61
N THR A 171 -11.47 6.58 -7.73
CA THR A 171 -10.53 5.99 -6.77
C THR A 171 -10.50 4.49 -6.95
N ARG A 172 -9.31 3.93 -7.23
CA ARG A 172 -9.17 2.49 -7.47
C ARG A 172 -7.84 1.94 -7.00
N TYR A 173 -7.90 0.82 -6.28
CA TYR A 173 -6.76 -0.03 -6.06
C TYR A 173 -6.55 -0.92 -7.29
N LEU A 174 -5.41 -0.76 -7.97
CA LEU A 174 -5.03 -1.51 -9.15
C LEU A 174 -3.92 -2.49 -8.79
N THR A 175 -4.18 -3.78 -9.00
CA THR A 175 -3.18 -4.84 -8.78
C THR A 175 -2.73 -5.45 -10.09
N SER A 176 -1.48 -5.91 -10.18
CA SER A 176 -1.02 -6.82 -11.25
C SER A 176 -1.23 -6.30 -12.68
N GLY A 177 -0.95 -5.01 -12.92
CA GLY A 177 -1.08 -4.39 -14.24
C GLY A 177 -2.52 -4.20 -14.74
N GLN A 178 -3.49 -4.19 -13.83
CA GLN A 178 -4.87 -3.84 -14.15
C GLN A 178 -4.99 -2.44 -14.76
N LYS A 179 -5.92 -2.32 -15.70
CA LYS A 179 -6.36 -1.05 -16.27
C LYS A 179 -7.37 -0.37 -15.35
N SER A 180 -7.28 0.95 -15.25
CA SER A 180 -8.28 1.76 -14.55
C SER A 180 -9.61 1.77 -15.32
N PRO A 181 -10.72 2.08 -14.64
CA PRO A 181 -11.90 2.60 -15.33
C PRO A 181 -11.56 3.86 -16.15
N PRO A 182 -12.35 4.19 -17.17
CA PRO A 182 -12.19 5.44 -17.91
C PRO A 182 -12.28 6.66 -16.97
N ILE A 183 -11.27 7.52 -17.01
CA ILE A 183 -11.16 8.74 -16.22
C ILE A 183 -11.54 9.91 -17.14
N SER A 184 -12.53 10.71 -16.74
CA SER A 184 -13.02 11.85 -17.52
C SER A 184 -13.35 13.02 -16.60
N ASP A 185 -13.62 14.20 -17.17
CA ASP A 185 -13.96 15.39 -16.38
C ASP A 185 -15.39 15.37 -15.82
N ASN A 186 -16.20 14.37 -16.19
CA ASN A 186 -17.56 14.27 -15.70
C ASN A 186 -17.55 13.78 -14.26
N LEU A 187 -18.32 14.48 -13.41
CA LEU A 187 -18.68 14.01 -12.08
C LEU A 187 -19.29 12.62 -12.23
N GLN A 188 -18.68 11.61 -11.62
CA GLN A 188 -19.38 10.34 -11.47
C GLN A 188 -20.62 10.62 -10.63
N PRO A 189 -21.81 10.15 -11.04
CA PRO A 189 -22.98 10.31 -10.21
C PRO A 189 -22.67 9.68 -8.83
N PRO A 190 -23.06 10.34 -7.72
CA PRO A 190 -22.80 9.81 -6.40
C PRO A 190 -23.36 8.39 -6.33
N LYS A 191 -22.50 7.43 -6.00
CA LYS A 191 -22.93 6.05 -5.85
C LYS A 191 -23.96 6.01 -4.71
N SER A 192 -25.08 5.34 -4.93
CA SER A 192 -26.05 5.08 -3.87
C SER A 192 -25.35 4.40 -2.70
N GLY A 193 -25.57 4.85 -1.46
CA GLY A 193 -24.94 4.25 -0.27
C GLY A 193 -25.22 2.75 -0.13
N TRP A 194 -26.37 2.28 -0.64
CA TRP A 194 -26.67 0.85 -0.73
C TRP A 194 -25.79 0.12 -1.74
N LEU A 195 -25.56 0.71 -2.91
CA LEU A 195 -24.69 0.13 -3.93
C LEU A 195 -23.24 0.06 -3.43
N VAL A 196 -22.78 1.14 -2.77
CA VAL A 196 -21.48 1.16 -2.10
C VAL A 196 -21.40 0.04 -1.07
N PHE A 197 -22.37 -0.06 -0.16
CA PHE A 197 -22.39 -1.13 0.85
C PHE A 197 -22.24 -2.54 0.24
N VAL A 198 -22.99 -2.85 -0.81
CA VAL A 198 -22.93 -4.16 -1.49
C VAL A 198 -21.58 -4.38 -2.19
N GLU A 199 -20.97 -3.35 -2.79
CA GLU A 199 -19.63 -3.44 -3.40
C GLU A 199 -18.52 -3.76 -2.38
N TYR A 200 -18.68 -3.32 -1.13
CA TYR A 200 -17.68 -3.55 -0.07
C TYR A 200 -17.73 -4.95 0.55
N ILE A 201 -18.85 -5.67 0.47
CA ILE A 201 -18.98 -7.05 1.00
C ILE A 201 -17.89 -8.00 0.46
N PRO A 202 -17.70 -8.16 -0.87
CA PRO A 202 -16.68 -9.06 -1.40
C PRO A 202 -15.25 -8.60 -1.05
N ILE A 203 -15.00 -7.29 -0.98
CA ILE A 203 -13.69 -6.75 -0.58
C ILE A 203 -13.35 -7.16 0.86
N GLY A 204 -14.33 -7.06 1.77
CA GLY A 204 -14.17 -7.52 3.15
C GLY A 204 -13.95 -9.03 3.26
N PHE A 205 -14.60 -9.82 2.40
CA PHE A 205 -14.38 -11.27 2.35
C PHE A 205 -12.95 -11.61 1.88
N ASP A 206 -12.50 -11.00 0.78
CA ASP A 206 -11.16 -11.22 0.22
C ASP A 206 -10.04 -10.78 1.19
N HIS A 207 -10.33 -9.78 2.04
CA HIS A 207 -9.41 -9.32 3.07
C HIS A 207 -9.17 -10.37 4.17
N ILE A 208 -10.20 -11.14 4.55
CA ILE A 208 -10.10 -12.17 5.59
C ILE A 208 -9.68 -13.52 4.99
N LEU A 209 -10.27 -13.93 3.86
CA LEU A 209 -10.01 -15.19 3.18
C LEU A 209 -9.69 -14.91 1.70
N PRO A 210 -8.46 -15.16 1.20
CA PRO A 210 -7.38 -15.98 1.77
C PRO A 210 -6.25 -15.20 2.48
N LYS A 211 -6.26 -13.85 2.45
CA LYS A 211 -5.09 -13.04 2.81
C LYS A 211 -4.95 -12.69 4.29
N GLY A 212 -6.01 -12.83 5.09
CA GLY A 212 -6.06 -12.43 6.50
C GLY A 212 -5.92 -13.60 7.47
N LEU A 213 -4.86 -14.41 7.33
CA LEU A 213 -4.63 -15.56 8.23
C LEU A 213 -4.47 -15.12 9.69
N ASP A 214 -3.90 -13.93 9.92
CA ASP A 214 -3.83 -13.25 11.22
C ASP A 214 -5.22 -13.03 11.85
N HIS A 215 -6.20 -12.57 11.07
CA HIS A 215 -7.58 -12.36 11.51
C HIS A 215 -8.27 -13.69 11.83
N VAL A 216 -8.06 -14.70 10.98
CA VAL A 216 -8.58 -16.05 11.22
C VAL A 216 -7.98 -16.62 12.51
N LEU A 217 -6.67 -16.49 12.71
CA LEU A 217 -6.00 -16.93 13.95
C LEU A 217 -6.49 -16.16 15.18
N PHE A 218 -6.77 -14.85 15.05
CA PHE A 218 -7.35 -14.05 16.13
C PHE A 218 -8.74 -14.55 16.52
N VAL A 219 -9.64 -14.76 15.55
CA VAL A 219 -11.00 -15.29 15.80
C VAL A 219 -10.94 -16.70 16.37
N LEU A 220 -10.06 -17.57 15.84
CA LEU A 220 -9.84 -18.91 16.38
C LEU A 220 -9.27 -18.85 17.81
N GLY A 221 -8.36 -17.93 18.11
CA GLY A 221 -7.85 -17.67 19.45
C GLY A 221 -8.96 -17.29 20.42
N LEU A 222 -9.86 -16.39 20.03
CA LEU A 222 -11.04 -16.02 20.82
C LEU A 222 -12.02 -17.20 20.99
N TYR A 223 -12.22 -18.00 19.94
CA TYR A 223 -13.06 -19.19 19.99
C TYR A 223 -12.50 -20.24 20.96
N PHE A 224 -11.19 -20.52 20.93
CA PHE A 224 -10.56 -21.46 21.86
C PHE A 224 -10.52 -20.92 23.29
N LEU A 225 -10.47 -19.60 23.47
CA LEU A 225 -10.54 -18.96 24.79
C LEU A 225 -11.98 -18.95 25.37
N SER A 226 -13.00 -19.08 24.52
CA SER A 226 -14.41 -18.97 24.91
C SER A 226 -15.28 -20.05 24.27
N LEU A 227 -15.56 -21.11 25.03
CA LEU A 227 -16.38 -22.26 24.58
C LEU A 227 -17.86 -21.93 24.31
N LYS A 228 -18.30 -20.69 24.54
CA LYS A 228 -19.69 -20.26 24.36
C LYS A 228 -19.80 -19.29 23.19
N LEU A 229 -20.51 -19.71 22.13
CA LEU A 229 -20.74 -18.90 20.94
C LEU A 229 -21.39 -17.53 21.24
N SER A 230 -22.26 -17.46 22.26
CA SER A 230 -22.88 -16.20 22.67
C SER A 230 -21.89 -15.18 23.25
N VAL A 231 -20.85 -15.65 23.93
CA VAL A 231 -19.80 -14.77 24.48
C VAL A 231 -18.89 -14.29 23.36
N LEU A 232 -18.53 -15.18 22.43
CA LEU A 232 -17.74 -14.83 21.24
C LEU A 232 -18.45 -13.77 20.38
N LEU A 233 -19.75 -13.94 20.12
CA LEU A 233 -20.54 -12.95 19.37
C LEU A 233 -20.51 -11.59 20.06
N TRP A 234 -20.71 -11.55 21.38
CA TRP A 234 -20.64 -10.29 22.13
C TRP A 234 -19.27 -9.64 22.07
N GLN A 235 -18.19 -10.42 22.17
CA GLN A 235 -16.82 -9.90 22.07
C GLN A 235 -16.55 -9.29 20.69
N ILE A 236 -16.88 -10.02 19.62
CA ILE A 236 -16.69 -9.54 18.24
C ILE A 236 -17.54 -8.30 17.99
N THR A 237 -18.83 -8.32 18.35
CA THR A 237 -19.73 -7.16 18.16
C THR A 237 -19.26 -5.94 18.95
N SER A 238 -18.81 -6.12 20.20
CA SER A 238 -18.30 -5.02 21.02
C SER A 238 -17.01 -4.44 20.43
N PHE A 239 -16.11 -5.30 19.94
CA PHE A 239 -14.88 -4.88 19.28
C PHE A 239 -15.18 -4.11 17.99
N THR A 240 -16.04 -4.65 17.11
CA THR A 240 -16.46 -3.97 15.88
C THR A 240 -17.12 -2.62 16.17
N LEU A 241 -17.99 -2.55 17.17
CA LEU A 241 -18.65 -1.30 17.56
C LEU A 241 -17.66 -0.28 18.10
N ALA A 242 -16.80 -0.67 19.05
CA ALA A 242 -15.78 0.22 19.59
C ALA A 242 -14.86 0.75 18.50
N HIS A 243 -14.37 -0.14 17.62
CA HIS A 243 -13.50 0.22 16.50
C HIS A 243 -14.19 1.16 15.50
N THR A 244 -15.45 0.89 15.15
CA THR A 244 -16.24 1.75 14.27
C THR A 244 -16.40 3.15 14.87
N VAL A 245 -16.73 3.24 16.16
CA VAL A 245 -16.88 4.52 16.86
C VAL A 245 -15.57 5.29 16.88
N THR A 246 -14.45 4.64 17.20
CA THR A 246 -13.14 5.31 17.23
C THR A 246 -12.69 5.78 15.85
N LEU A 247 -12.88 4.95 14.81
CA LEU A 247 -12.50 5.31 13.44
C LEU A 247 -13.38 6.43 12.90
N THR A 248 -14.67 6.41 13.23
CA THR A 248 -15.60 7.48 12.90
C THR A 248 -15.19 8.79 13.60
N ALA A 249 -14.86 8.74 14.90
CA ALA A 249 -14.41 9.90 15.64
C ALA A 249 -13.11 10.48 15.07
N ALA A 250 -12.16 9.64 14.67
CA ALA A 250 -10.94 10.06 13.99
C ALA A 250 -11.23 10.69 12.61
N ALA A 251 -12.08 10.06 11.79
CA ALA A 251 -12.44 10.56 10.46
C ALA A 251 -13.16 11.92 10.50
N PHE A 252 -14.00 12.16 11.51
CA PHE A 252 -14.64 13.47 11.74
C PHE A 252 -13.73 14.49 12.46
N GLY A 253 -12.49 14.13 12.78
CA GLY A 253 -11.54 15.00 13.48
C GLY A 253 -11.91 15.29 14.94
N LEU A 254 -12.82 14.51 15.52
CA LEU A 254 -13.21 14.62 16.94
C LEU A 254 -12.09 14.14 17.88
N VAL A 255 -11.21 13.27 17.38
CA VAL A 255 -10.04 12.75 18.09
C VAL A 255 -8.83 12.85 17.16
N ASN A 256 -7.85 13.68 17.53
CA ASN A 256 -6.56 13.81 16.86
C ASN A 256 -5.47 13.30 17.79
N LEU A 257 -5.00 12.08 17.55
CA LEU A 257 -3.83 11.52 18.22
C LEU A 257 -2.63 11.60 17.26
N PRO A 258 -1.45 12.05 17.70
CA PRO A 258 -0.26 12.08 16.85
C PRO A 258 0.16 10.65 16.48
N ALA A 259 0.49 10.42 15.21
CA ALA A 259 0.83 9.10 14.67
C ALA A 259 1.96 8.40 15.45
N THR A 260 2.89 9.17 16.03
CA THR A 260 3.99 8.69 16.88
C THR A 260 3.56 7.98 18.17
N LEU A 261 2.29 8.09 18.58
CA LEU A 261 1.75 7.37 19.75
C LEU A 261 0.94 6.11 19.37
N ILE A 262 0.61 5.94 18.08
CA ILE A 262 -0.36 4.94 17.61
C ILE A 262 0.33 3.80 16.86
N GLU A 263 1.47 4.07 16.21
CA GLU A 263 2.32 3.08 15.56
C GLU A 263 3.62 2.92 16.37
N PRO A 264 3.86 1.78 17.03
CA PRO A 264 5.16 1.46 17.64
C PRO A 264 6.21 1.07 16.60
#